data_AF-A0A4E0QNC9-F1
#
_entry.id   AF-A0A4E0QNC9-F1
#
_cell.length_a   1.000
_cell.length_b   1.000
_cell.length_c   1.000
_cell.angle_alpha   90.00
_cell.angle_beta   90.00
_cell.angle_gamma   90.00
#
_symmetry.space_group_name_H-M   'P 1'
#
loop_
_entity.id
_entity.type
_entity.pdbx_description
1 polymer ?
#
loop_
_entity_poly.entity_id
_entity_poly.type
_entity_poly.pdbx_seq_one_letter_code
_entity_poly.pdbx_strand_id
1 'polypeptide(L)'
;DEIDLHLHPKWQQRVLVDLIKTFPNTQFIVTTHSAPVLTTVKPENIVVLSYQEGQLTANSPSSNSYGAQAGRVLNEIMGIEQRPPAQFNEFTQLLEQYRDFIKRDQGERDEALNLRYKLNRLSGSDPELLKADMEIRRRRVLRRKV
;
A
#
# COMPACT_ATOMS: atom_id res chain seq x y z
N ASP A 1 -13.85 18.78 9.83
CA ASP A 1 -12.81 18.53 8.81
C ASP A 1 -11.81 17.54 9.40
N GLU A 2 -11.13 16.76 8.57
CA GLU A 2 -10.07 15.78 8.91
C GLU A 2 -10.29 15.05 10.26
N ILE A 3 -11.29 14.16 10.34
CA ILE A 3 -11.66 13.48 11.59
C ILE A 3 -10.53 12.63 12.20
N ASP A 4 -9.51 12.32 11.40
CA ASP A 4 -8.31 11.58 11.75
C ASP A 4 -7.13 12.44 12.22
N LEU A 5 -7.21 13.77 12.07
CA LEU A 5 -6.12 14.69 12.40
C LEU A 5 -5.76 14.63 13.89
N HIS A 6 -4.46 14.62 14.18
CA HIS A 6 -3.87 14.45 15.52
C HIS A 6 -4.26 13.15 16.27
N LEU A 7 -5.06 12.26 15.70
CA LEU A 7 -5.39 10.97 16.30
C LEU A 7 -4.29 9.93 16.03
N HIS A 8 -3.91 9.17 17.06
CA HIS A 8 -3.11 7.97 16.89
C HIS A 8 -3.86 6.96 15.98
N PRO A 9 -3.20 6.18 15.09
CA PRO A 9 -3.90 5.27 14.16
C PRO A 9 -4.86 4.27 14.82
N LYS A 10 -4.54 3.81 16.04
CA LYS A 10 -5.43 2.97 16.87
C LYS A 10 -6.77 3.64 17.22
N TRP A 11 -6.81 4.97 17.32
CA TRP A 11 -8.02 5.75 17.58
C TRP A 11 -8.80 6.07 16.29
N GLN A 12 -8.10 6.27 15.17
CA GLN A 12 -8.71 6.39 13.84
C GLN A 12 -9.60 5.17 13.51
N GLN A 13 -9.22 3.96 13.95
CA GLN A 13 -10.01 2.73 13.82
C GLN A 13 -11.26 2.63 14.73
N ARG A 14 -11.57 3.65 15.55
CA ARG A 14 -12.74 3.64 16.45
C ARG A 14 -13.50 4.96 16.54
N VAL A 15 -12.90 6.10 16.17
CA VAL A 15 -13.48 7.43 16.38
C VAL A 15 -14.89 7.57 15.81
N LEU A 16 -15.15 7.18 14.56
CA LEU A 16 -16.49 7.25 13.97
C LEU A 16 -17.47 6.25 14.60
N VAL A 17 -17.00 5.04 14.94
CA VAL A 17 -17.82 4.01 15.61
C VAL A 17 -18.27 4.49 16.98
N ASP A 18 -17.39 5.16 17.73
CA ASP A 18 -17.69 5.72 19.05
C ASP A 18 -18.61 6.94 18.95
N LEU A 19 -18.39 7.84 17.97
CA LEU A 19 -19.25 9.01 17.75
C LEU A 19 -20.68 8.61 17.39
N ILE A 20 -20.86 7.68 16.44
CA ILE A 20 -22.19 7.18 16.01
C ILE A 20 -22.93 6.51 17.18
N LYS A 21 -22.23 5.77 18.04
CA LYS A 21 -22.81 5.17 19.26
C LYS A 21 -23.19 6.20 20.32
N THR A 22 -22.39 7.26 20.48
CA THR A 22 -22.58 8.28 21.51
C THR A 22 -23.72 9.25 21.13
N PHE A 23 -23.86 9.54 19.84
CA PHE A 23 -24.83 10.52 19.32
C PHE A 23 -25.74 9.86 18.26
N PRO A 24 -26.64 8.93 18.65
CA PRO A 24 -27.41 8.10 17.72
C PRO A 24 -28.40 8.89 16.84
N ASN A 25 -28.76 10.11 17.23
CA ASN A 25 -29.67 11.00 16.50
C ASN A 25 -28.92 12.12 15.75
N THR A 26 -27.62 11.93 15.46
CA THR A 26 -26.76 12.93 14.82
C THR A 26 -26.12 12.35 13.56
N GLN A 27 -26.34 13.01 12.42
CA GLN A 27 -25.64 12.69 11.18
C GLN A 27 -24.25 13.35 11.19
N PHE A 28 -23.20 12.54 11.05
CA PHE A 28 -21.83 13.01 10.90
C PHE A 28 -21.47 13.07 9.41
N ILE A 29 -21.20 14.28 8.90
CA ILE A 29 -20.54 14.48 7.61
C ILE A 29 -19.10 14.86 7.92
N VAL A 30 -18.15 14.01 7.49
CA VAL A 30 -16.72 14.17 7.77
C VAL A 30 -15.88 13.95 6.53
N THR A 31 -14.70 14.53 6.55
CA THR A 31 -13.61 14.34 5.59
C THR A 31 -12.49 13.56 6.28
N THR A 32 -11.73 12.78 5.51
CA THR A 32 -10.59 12.02 6.02
C THR A 32 -9.61 11.65 4.91
N HIS A 33 -8.32 11.65 5.25
CA HIS A 33 -7.26 11.05 4.42
C HIS A 33 -6.71 9.75 5.05
N SER A 34 -7.31 9.28 6.15
CA SER A 34 -6.89 8.06 6.85
C SER A 34 -7.58 6.82 6.29
N ALA A 35 -6.79 5.97 5.63
CA ALA A 35 -7.24 4.61 5.29
C ALA A 35 -7.75 3.82 6.51
N PRO A 36 -7.11 3.85 7.70
CA PRO A 36 -7.67 3.29 8.93
C PRO A 36 -9.11 3.73 9.25
N VAL A 37 -9.48 5.00 9.07
CA VAL A 37 -10.88 5.44 9.25
C VAL A 37 -11.81 4.75 8.24
N LEU A 38 -11.45 4.78 6.95
CA LEU A 38 -12.27 4.18 5.89
C LEU A 38 -12.50 2.68 6.05
N THR A 39 -11.61 1.95 6.75
CA THR A 39 -11.82 0.52 7.03
C THR A 39 -12.98 0.23 8.00
N THR A 40 -13.45 1.24 8.73
CA THR A 40 -14.50 1.11 9.77
C THR A 40 -15.90 1.49 9.28
N VAL A 41 -15.99 2.11 8.10
CA VAL A 41 -17.23 2.65 7.52
C VAL A 41 -17.61 1.80 6.32
N LYS A 42 -18.91 1.51 6.15
CA LYS A 42 -19.37 0.73 4.99
C LYS A 42 -19.30 1.57 3.69
N PRO A 43 -18.98 0.97 2.53
CA PRO A 43 -18.75 1.70 1.27
C PRO A 43 -19.89 2.64 0.85
N GLU A 44 -21.14 2.31 1.14
CA GLU A 44 -22.31 3.14 0.83
C GLU A 44 -22.36 4.49 1.58
N ASN A 45 -21.50 4.68 2.59
CA ASN A 45 -21.34 5.95 3.32
C ASN A 45 -20.02 6.68 2.98
N ILE A 46 -19.32 6.25 1.92
CA ILE A 46 -18.05 6.83 1.48
C ILE A 46 -18.27 7.51 0.13
N VAL A 47 -17.87 8.78 0.04
CA VAL A 47 -17.81 9.54 -1.21
C VAL A 47 -16.35 9.88 -1.49
N VAL A 48 -15.83 9.38 -2.60
CA VAL A 48 -14.49 9.69 -3.09
C VAL A 48 -14.56 10.95 -3.94
N LEU A 49 -13.89 12.01 -3.51
CA LEU A 49 -13.77 13.24 -4.27
C LEU A 49 -12.50 13.21 -5.12
N SER A 50 -12.62 13.54 -6.40
CA SER A 50 -11.49 13.61 -7.33
C SER A 50 -11.58 14.88 -8.18
N TYR A 51 -10.47 15.62 -8.25
CA TYR A 51 -10.36 16.86 -9.02
C TYR A 51 -9.37 16.66 -10.16
N GLN A 52 -9.86 16.70 -11.40
CA GLN A 52 -9.08 16.50 -12.62
C GLN A 52 -9.56 17.49 -13.69
N GLU A 53 -8.62 18.05 -14.47
CA GLU A 53 -8.91 18.97 -15.60
C GLU A 53 -9.82 20.17 -15.25
N GLY A 54 -9.82 20.61 -13.99
CA GLY A 54 -10.68 21.70 -13.51
C GLY A 54 -12.08 21.27 -13.05
N GLN A 55 -12.41 19.98 -13.15
CA GLN A 55 -13.70 19.42 -12.75
C GLN A 55 -13.58 18.63 -11.44
N LEU A 56 -14.47 18.92 -10.49
CA LEU A 56 -14.69 18.09 -9.30
C LEU A 56 -15.69 16.98 -9.64
N THR A 57 -15.34 15.75 -9.29
CA THR A 57 -16.21 14.58 -9.37
C THR A 57 -16.38 13.94 -7.99
N ALA A 58 -17.55 13.35 -7.74
CA ALA A 58 -17.89 12.66 -6.52
C ALA A 58 -18.39 11.25 -6.87
N ASN A 59 -17.64 10.24 -6.46
CA ASN A 59 -17.85 8.85 -6.87
C ASN A 59 -17.97 7.94 -5.64
N SER A 60 -18.66 6.80 -5.80
CA SER A 60 -18.54 5.69 -4.85
C SER A 60 -17.11 5.12 -4.87
N PRO A 61 -16.61 4.52 -3.78
CA PRO A 61 -15.31 3.86 -3.80
C PRO A 61 -15.26 2.72 -4.82
N SER A 62 -14.10 2.59 -5.47
CA SER A 62 -13.76 1.56 -6.46
C SER A 62 -13.82 0.13 -5.91
N SER A 63 -13.67 -0.05 -4.59
CA SER A 63 -13.70 -1.34 -3.92
C SER A 63 -14.27 -1.26 -2.50
N ASN A 64 -14.53 -2.42 -1.90
CA ASN A 64 -15.07 -2.50 -0.54
C ASN A 64 -13.97 -2.24 0.50
N SER A 65 -14.12 -1.15 1.25
CA SER A 65 -13.23 -0.75 2.35
C SER A 65 -13.50 -1.47 3.68
N TYR A 66 -14.72 -1.96 3.92
CA TYR A 66 -15.16 -2.36 5.25
C TYR A 66 -14.43 -3.61 5.74
N GLY A 67 -13.69 -3.49 6.84
CA GLY A 67 -12.81 -4.54 7.35
C GLY A 67 -11.59 -4.85 6.46
N ALA A 68 -11.34 -4.06 5.41
CA ALA A 68 -10.18 -4.26 4.54
C ALA A 68 -8.86 -3.92 5.25
N GLN A 69 -7.75 -4.43 4.71
CA GLN A 69 -6.42 -4.00 5.16
C GLN A 69 -6.17 -2.55 4.72
N ALA A 70 -5.61 -1.71 5.61
CA ALA A 70 -5.37 -0.29 5.30
C ALA A 70 -4.50 -0.08 4.05
N GLY A 71 -3.49 -0.93 3.81
CA GLY A 71 -2.68 -0.89 2.59
C GLY A 71 -3.48 -1.14 1.30
N ARG A 72 -4.52 -1.98 1.36
CA ARG A 72 -5.44 -2.22 0.23
C ARG A 72 -6.28 -0.99 -0.04
N VAL A 73 -6.80 -0.33 1.00
CA VAL A 73 -7.57 0.92 0.88
C VAL A 73 -6.70 2.06 0.31
N LEU A 74 -5.46 2.20 0.79
CA LEU A 74 -4.50 3.16 0.24
C LEU A 74 -4.32 2.98 -1.28
N ASN A 75 -4.16 1.73 -1.74
CA ASN A 75 -3.93 1.45 -3.15
C ASN A 75 -5.20 1.55 -4.01
N GLU A 76 -6.26 0.82 -3.65
CA GLU A 76 -7.45 0.68 -4.50
C GLU A 76 -8.36 1.91 -4.48
N ILE A 77 -8.50 2.57 -3.32
CA ILE A 77 -9.44 3.70 -3.13
C ILE A 77 -8.72 5.05 -3.18
N MET A 78 -7.52 5.17 -2.60
CA MET A 78 -6.76 6.43 -2.58
C MET A 78 -5.75 6.57 -3.73
N GLY A 79 -5.49 5.49 -4.50
CA GLY A 79 -4.53 5.52 -5.61
C GLY A 79 -3.06 5.62 -5.19
N ILE A 80 -2.74 5.27 -3.94
CA ILE A 80 -1.40 5.42 -3.36
C ILE A 80 -0.67 4.08 -3.34
N GLU A 81 0.53 4.04 -3.92
CA GLU A 81 1.45 2.92 -3.77
C GLU A 81 1.91 2.75 -2.31
N GLN A 82 1.82 1.53 -1.78
CA GLN A 82 2.18 1.25 -0.38
C GLN A 82 3.68 1.37 -0.11
N ARG A 83 4.51 1.33 -1.17
CA ARG A 83 5.97 1.46 -1.09
C ARG A 83 6.36 2.85 -1.58
N PRO A 84 7.22 3.60 -0.85
CA PRO A 84 7.69 4.91 -1.29
C PRO A 84 8.35 4.84 -2.67
N PRO A 85 8.08 5.80 -3.58
CA PRO A 85 8.68 5.85 -4.92
C PRO A 85 10.20 5.80 -4.90
N ALA A 86 10.81 5.12 -5.87
CA ALA A 86 12.26 4.95 -5.98
C ALA A 86 13.05 6.27 -5.94
N GLN A 87 12.51 7.35 -6.51
CA GLN A 87 13.14 8.68 -6.50
C GLN A 87 13.32 9.28 -5.09
N PHE A 88 12.61 8.76 -4.09
CA PHE A 88 12.66 9.21 -2.69
C PHE A 88 13.22 8.16 -1.72
N ASN A 89 13.59 6.97 -2.20
CA ASN A 89 14.01 5.87 -1.33
C ASN A 89 15.03 4.95 -2.00
N GLU A 90 16.27 4.96 -1.48
CA GLU A 90 17.40 4.13 -1.96
C GLU A 90 17.04 2.63 -2.01
N PHE A 91 16.35 2.12 -0.99
CA PHE A 91 15.99 0.70 -0.92
C PHE A 91 14.98 0.32 -2.02
N THR A 92 13.95 1.13 -2.27
CA THR A 92 13.06 0.92 -3.42
C THR A 92 13.83 0.99 -4.74
N GLN A 93 14.70 1.98 -4.92
CA GLN A 93 15.49 2.16 -6.14
C GLN A 93 16.40 0.97 -6.45
N LEU A 94 17.11 0.44 -5.44
CA LEU A 94 17.96 -0.74 -5.59
C LEU A 94 17.14 -2.02 -5.81
N LEU A 95 15.94 -2.11 -5.21
CA LEU A 95 15.06 -3.27 -5.37
C LEU A 95 14.46 -3.34 -6.78
N GLU A 96 14.10 -2.21 -7.39
CA GLU A 96 13.63 -2.16 -8.77
C GLU A 96 14.71 -2.66 -9.75
N GLN A 97 15.95 -2.18 -9.60
CA GLN A 97 17.10 -2.67 -10.38
C GLN A 97 17.30 -4.18 -10.19
N TYR A 98 17.27 -4.66 -8.95
CA TYR A 98 17.42 -6.09 -8.64
C TYR A 98 16.28 -6.94 -9.24
N ARG A 99 15.04 -6.46 -9.16
CA ARG A 99 13.88 -7.09 -9.81
C ARG A 99 14.04 -7.16 -11.33
N ASP A 100 14.64 -6.17 -11.98
CA ASP A 100 14.90 -6.20 -13.42
C ASP A 100 15.96 -7.23 -13.83
N PHE A 101 17.02 -7.42 -13.03
CA PHE A 101 17.94 -8.55 -13.20
C PHE A 101 17.19 -9.89 -13.09
N ILE A 102 16.28 -10.04 -12.11
CA ILE A 102 15.47 -11.27 -11.96
C ILE A 102 14.55 -11.47 -13.16
N LYS A 103 13.81 -10.44 -13.61
CA LYS A 103 12.94 -10.52 -14.80
C LYS A 103 13.70 -11.04 -16.02
N ARG A 104 14.91 -10.51 -16.26
CA ARG A 104 15.83 -10.87 -17.36
C ARG A 104 16.54 -12.22 -17.16
N ASP A 105 16.20 -12.96 -16.10
CA ASP A 105 16.82 -14.25 -15.75
C ASP A 105 18.34 -14.15 -15.47
N GLN A 106 18.76 -13.00 -14.95
CA GLN A 106 20.13 -12.63 -14.58
C GLN A 106 20.31 -12.42 -13.07
N GLY A 107 19.33 -12.82 -12.25
CA GLY A 107 19.34 -12.62 -10.78
C GLY A 107 20.47 -13.33 -10.01
N GLU A 108 21.26 -14.17 -10.68
CA GLU A 108 22.44 -14.86 -10.13
C GLU A 108 23.78 -14.25 -10.60
N ARG A 109 23.77 -13.15 -11.37
CA ARG A 109 25.00 -12.45 -11.79
C ARG A 109 25.62 -11.63 -10.66
N ASP A 110 26.92 -11.38 -10.74
CA ASP A 110 27.66 -10.61 -9.75
C ASP A 110 27.07 -9.21 -9.49
N GLU A 111 26.54 -8.53 -10.52
CA GLU A 111 25.87 -7.24 -10.35
C GLU A 111 24.59 -7.37 -9.50
N ALA A 112 23.80 -8.42 -9.76
CA ALA A 112 22.57 -8.72 -9.01
C ALA A 112 22.87 -9.17 -7.57
N LEU A 113 23.96 -9.93 -7.35
CA LEU A 113 24.42 -10.33 -6.03
C LEU A 113 24.94 -9.13 -5.22
N ASN A 114 25.63 -8.18 -5.86
CA ASN A 114 26.03 -6.92 -5.24
C ASN A 114 24.81 -6.07 -4.83
N LEU A 115 23.78 -5.97 -5.69
CA LEU A 115 22.50 -5.35 -5.34
C LEU A 115 21.84 -6.07 -4.15
N ARG A 116 21.78 -7.41 -4.16
CA ARG A 116 21.24 -8.22 -3.04
C ARG A 116 21.99 -7.97 -1.73
N TYR A 117 23.31 -7.79 -1.78
CA TYR A 117 24.14 -7.44 -0.62
C TYR A 117 23.83 -6.04 -0.08
N LYS A 118 23.73 -5.03 -0.96
CA LYS A 118 23.31 -3.66 -0.57
C LYS A 118 21.91 -3.67 0.06
N LEU A 119 20.95 -4.35 -0.57
CA LEU A 119 19.58 -4.51 -0.08
C LEU A 119 19.54 -5.18 1.30
N ASN A 120 20.38 -6.19 1.55
CA ASN A 120 20.52 -6.82 2.87
C ASN A 120 21.00 -5.85 3.95
N ARG A 121 21.93 -4.95 3.63
CA ARG A 121 22.44 -3.94 4.58
C ARG A 121 21.42 -2.85 4.92
N LEU A 122 20.49 -2.57 4.01
CA LEU A 122 19.42 -1.58 4.21
C LEU A 122 18.20 -2.18 4.92
N SER A 123 17.66 -3.30 4.42
CA SER A 123 16.48 -3.98 4.98
C SER A 123 16.45 -5.46 4.59
N GLY A 124 17.37 -6.26 5.14
CA GLY A 124 17.50 -7.68 4.81
C GLY A 124 16.31 -8.57 5.20
N SER A 125 15.39 -8.09 6.04
CA SER A 125 14.15 -8.76 6.42
C SER A 125 12.94 -8.41 5.54
N ASP A 126 13.09 -7.56 4.52
CA ASP A 126 11.97 -7.18 3.63
C ASP A 126 11.43 -8.42 2.88
N PRO A 127 10.11 -8.69 2.93
CA PRO A 127 9.49 -9.84 2.28
C PRO A 127 9.70 -9.95 0.76
N GLU A 128 9.94 -8.84 0.05
CA GLU A 128 10.23 -8.85 -1.39
C GLU A 128 11.58 -9.50 -1.71
N LEU A 129 12.54 -9.46 -0.79
CA LEU A 129 13.82 -10.14 -0.95
C LEU A 129 13.64 -11.66 -0.85
N LEU A 130 12.76 -12.14 0.05
CA LEU A 130 12.40 -13.56 0.13
C LEU A 130 11.64 -14.01 -1.13
N LYS A 131 10.72 -13.19 -1.66
CA LYS A 131 10.01 -13.47 -2.92
C LYS A 131 10.98 -13.55 -4.11
N ALA A 132 11.94 -12.63 -4.18
CA ALA A 132 13.01 -12.64 -5.17
C ALA A 132 13.85 -13.94 -5.11
N ASP A 133 14.31 -14.32 -3.91
CA ASP A 133 15.10 -15.53 -3.69
C ASP A 133 14.30 -16.81 -4.09
N MET A 134 12.99 -16.83 -3.83
CA MET A 134 12.09 -17.92 -4.27
C MET A 134 11.92 -17.99 -5.79
N GLU A 135 11.75 -16.85 -6.47
CA GLU A 135 11.59 -16.80 -7.93
C GLU A 135 12.87 -17.24 -8.66
N ILE A 136 14.05 -16.82 -8.19
CA ILE A 136 15.35 -17.30 -8.72
C ILE A 136 15.45 -18.83 -8.60
N ARG A 137 15.14 -19.38 -7.42
CA ARG A 137 15.12 -20.83 -7.20
C ARG A 137 14.14 -21.55 -8.14
N ARG A 138 12.93 -21.00 -8.34
CA ARG A 138 11.92 -21.55 -9.25
C ARG A 138 12.43 -21.62 -10.68
N ARG A 139 13.02 -20.54 -11.19
CA ARG A 139 13.62 -20.49 -12.54
C ARG A 139 14.76 -21.49 -12.69
N ARG A 140 15.65 -21.60 -11.70
CA ARG A 140 16.76 -22.58 -11.71
C ARG A 140 16.27 -24.03 -11.82
N VAL A 141 15.16 -24.39 -11.18
CA VAL A 141 14.58 -25.74 -11.29
C VAL A 141 13.97 -25.97 -12.67
N LEU A 142 13.31 -24.97 -13.26
CA LEU A 142 12.77 -25.06 -14.62
C LEU A 142 13.89 -25.20 -15.67
N ARG A 143 14.99 -24.43 -15.53
CA ARG A 143 16.24 -24.51 -16.32
C ARG A 143 17.01 -25.85 -16.19
N ARG A 144 16.53 -26.81 -15.39
CA ARG A 144 17.14 -28.15 -15.23
C ARG A 144 16.24 -29.28 -15.75
N LYS A 145 15.04 -28.95 -16.23
CA LYS A 145 14.06 -29.90 -16.80
C LYS A 145 13.92 -29.79 -18.32
N VAL A 146 14.72 -28.92 -18.93
CA VAL A 146 14.86 -28.70 -20.39
C VAL A 146 16.29 -29.05 -20.74
#